data_AF-A0A2R6ILN2-F1
#
_entry.id   AF-A0A2R6ILN2-F1
#
_cell.length_a   1.000
_cell.length_b   1.000
_cell.length_c   1.000
_cell.angle_alpha   90.00
_cell.angle_beta   90.00
_cell.angle_gamma   90.00
#
_symmetry.space_group_name_H-M   'P 1'
#
loop_
_entity.id
_entity.type
_entity.pdbx_description
1 polymer ?
#
loop_
_entity_poly.entity_id
_entity_poly.type
_entity_poly.pdbx_seq_one_letter_code
_entity_poly.pdbx_strand_id
1 'polypeptide(L)'
;MNAVRALSAASAGLLAAFVAWAAATYDGGARPVPYLLAAATAVAVLLAPAGAARAKLLGKRALRHVRGGSEFSAERGTVFRATSPLGRADLFDAVEEVVGGSGDFEGVRTDEFPEGEGLVVTHAGFHALFVRVTDAGHPVVTGASKRTRRLVDALERTRSLSFERVETSPFLDPEPVRGGPRVLLAGALVVATLGGATVVVDAAHAGEPYNTAEKFTLVSMDARAAIDPGVSETEAKLHKAAFLVRSIREEAVEIRWRDADAERVHANAVQALRTDRTVRELLRSARSASLTAEQAARADRIETALLAADRRVAAAVRNRTGTGLADPDGDLDEVRRRLAEAGETPVAPAGPAGDDPGAVTVDRRSRTVG
;
A
#
# COMPACT_ATOMS: atom_id res chain seq x y z
N MET A 1 -1.59 -0.01 -23.51
CA MET A 1 -1.03 0.13 -22.15
C MET A 1 -1.59 -0.99 -21.26
N ASN A 2 -0.77 -1.71 -20.49
CA ASN A 2 -1.24 -2.85 -19.67
C ASN A 2 -2.15 -2.36 -18.53
N ALA A 3 -3.42 -2.78 -18.49
CA ALA A 3 -4.41 -2.36 -17.47
C ALA A 3 -3.90 -2.49 -16.02
N VAL A 4 -3.07 -3.51 -15.72
CA VAL A 4 -2.47 -3.69 -14.39
C VAL A 4 -1.45 -2.61 -14.04
N ARG A 5 -0.68 -2.08 -15.01
CA ARG A 5 0.24 -0.97 -14.77
C ARG A 5 -0.54 0.32 -14.48
N ALA A 6 -1.63 0.55 -15.21
CA ALA A 6 -2.51 1.69 -14.97
C ALA A 6 -3.17 1.61 -13.59
N LEU A 7 -3.69 0.43 -13.22
CA LEU A 7 -4.25 0.17 -11.89
C LEU A 7 -3.20 0.40 -10.79
N SER A 8 -2.02 -0.21 -10.93
CA SER A 8 -0.90 -0.05 -9.98
C SER A 8 -0.49 1.42 -9.81
N ALA A 9 -0.35 2.18 -10.90
CA ALA A 9 -0.02 3.60 -10.85
C ALA A 9 -1.14 4.44 -10.20
N ALA A 10 -2.40 4.19 -10.56
CA ALA A 10 -3.54 4.88 -9.97
C ALA A 10 -3.70 4.59 -8.48
N SER A 11 -3.62 3.32 -8.08
CA SER A 11 -3.66 2.88 -6.68
C SER A 11 -2.53 3.47 -5.85
N ALA A 12 -1.29 3.43 -6.37
CA ALA A 12 -0.15 4.04 -5.70
C ALA A 12 -0.29 5.56 -5.57
N GLY A 13 -0.74 6.23 -6.64
CA GLY A 13 -0.99 7.68 -6.63
C GLY A 13 -2.06 8.08 -5.63
N LEU A 14 -3.19 7.37 -5.59
CA LEU A 14 -4.26 7.60 -4.63
C LEU A 14 -3.79 7.38 -3.19
N LEU A 15 -3.08 6.27 -2.92
CA LEU A 15 -2.55 5.99 -1.58
C LEU A 15 -1.51 7.03 -1.16
N ALA A 16 -0.62 7.45 -2.07
CA ALA A 16 0.37 8.49 -1.78
C ALA A 16 -0.28 9.84 -1.49
N ALA A 17 -1.30 10.23 -2.26
CA ALA A 17 -2.07 11.45 -2.01
C ALA A 17 -2.79 11.38 -0.65
N PHE A 18 -3.39 10.23 -0.32
CA PHE A 18 -4.05 10.01 0.97
C PHE A 18 -3.07 10.08 2.15
N VAL A 19 -1.89 9.46 2.01
CA VAL A 19 -0.79 9.56 2.98
C VAL A 19 -0.37 11.01 3.20
N ALA A 20 -0.12 11.76 2.13
CA ALA A 20 0.31 13.15 2.22
C ALA A 20 -0.75 14.05 2.86
N TRP A 21 -2.01 13.88 2.47
CA TRP A 21 -3.14 14.60 3.06
C TRP A 21 -3.30 14.29 4.55
N ALA A 22 -3.26 13.01 4.94
CA ALA A 22 -3.41 12.61 6.33
C ALA A 22 -2.24 13.12 7.19
N ALA A 23 -1.00 12.97 6.72
CA ALA A 23 0.18 13.48 7.44
C ALA A 23 0.14 15.00 7.66
N ALA A 24 -0.38 15.76 6.68
CA ALA A 24 -0.59 17.19 6.81
C ALA A 24 -1.74 17.55 7.77
N THR A 25 -2.83 16.78 7.72
CA THR A 25 -4.07 17.08 8.46
C THR A 25 -3.98 16.73 9.95
N TYR A 26 -3.42 15.57 10.29
CA TYR A 26 -3.46 15.05 11.67
C TYR A 26 -2.21 15.39 12.49
N ASP A 27 -1.03 15.45 11.85
CA ASP A 27 0.24 15.66 12.55
C ASP A 27 0.98 16.93 12.11
N GLY A 28 0.45 17.68 11.13
CA GLY A 28 1.13 18.82 10.53
C GLY A 28 2.52 18.47 9.96
N GLY A 29 2.76 17.18 9.66
CA GLY A 29 4.06 16.65 9.26
C GLY A 29 5.07 16.40 10.40
N ALA A 30 4.74 16.68 11.66
CA ALA A 30 5.67 16.57 12.79
C ALA A 30 6.04 15.12 13.13
N ARG A 31 5.17 14.15 12.83
CA ARG A 31 5.39 12.72 13.08
C ARG A 31 5.23 11.94 11.77
N PRO A 32 6.26 11.88 10.92
CA PRO A 32 6.18 11.16 9.65
C PRO A 32 6.21 9.64 9.81
N VAL A 33 6.80 9.15 10.90
CA VAL A 33 7.09 7.71 11.11
C VAL A 33 5.85 6.81 10.96
N PRO A 34 4.68 7.13 11.55
CA PRO A 34 3.47 6.30 11.40
C PRO A 34 3.03 6.13 9.93
N TYR A 35 3.27 7.12 9.08
CA TYR A 35 2.86 7.12 7.67
C TYR A 35 3.88 6.48 6.72
N LEU A 36 5.13 6.26 7.17
CA LEU A 36 6.18 5.67 6.33
C LEU A 36 5.81 4.26 5.85
N LEU A 37 5.10 3.47 6.66
CA LEU A 37 4.65 2.14 6.26
C LEU A 37 3.62 2.20 5.12
N ALA A 38 2.69 3.15 5.16
CA ALA A 38 1.72 3.36 4.08
C ALA A 38 2.40 3.91 2.81
N ALA A 39 3.38 4.81 2.95
CA ALA A 39 4.18 5.31 1.83
C ALA A 39 4.99 4.17 1.17
N ALA A 40 5.62 3.31 1.97
CA ALA A 40 6.32 2.12 1.47
C ALA A 40 5.38 1.17 0.74
N THR A 41 4.14 1.03 1.22
CA THR A 41 3.09 0.25 0.55
C THR A 41 2.73 0.85 -0.81
N ALA A 42 2.61 2.17 -0.93
CA ALA A 42 2.38 2.84 -2.21
C ALA A 42 3.51 2.57 -3.22
N VAL A 43 4.77 2.65 -2.78
CA VAL A 43 5.94 2.33 -3.61
C VAL A 43 5.93 0.85 -4.03
N ALA A 44 5.61 -0.07 -3.11
CA ALA A 44 5.51 -1.49 -3.40
C ALA A 44 4.40 -1.78 -4.44
N VAL A 45 3.23 -1.16 -4.28
CA VAL A 45 2.10 -1.25 -5.23
C VAL A 45 2.51 -0.76 -6.61
N LEU A 46 3.26 0.35 -6.70
CA LEU A 46 3.76 0.91 -7.97
C LEU A 46 4.75 -0.03 -8.67
N LEU A 47 5.65 -0.65 -7.91
CA LEU A 47 6.73 -1.49 -8.46
C LEU A 47 6.31 -2.94 -8.70
N ALA A 48 5.20 -3.40 -8.11
CA ALA A 48 4.75 -4.79 -8.16
C ALA A 48 4.61 -5.37 -9.59
N PRO A 49 4.08 -4.67 -10.61
CA PRO A 49 4.01 -5.23 -11.97
C PRO A 49 5.39 -5.54 -12.58
N ALA A 50 6.38 -4.67 -12.32
CA ALA A 50 7.75 -4.88 -12.79
C ALA A 50 8.45 -5.98 -11.98
N GLY A 51 8.24 -5.99 -10.66
CA GLY A 51 8.72 -7.05 -9.76
C GLY A 51 8.21 -8.42 -10.17
N ALA A 52 6.90 -8.55 -10.46
CA ALA A 52 6.29 -9.80 -10.90
C ALA A 52 6.83 -10.29 -12.26
N ALA A 53 7.06 -9.39 -13.21
CA ALA A 53 7.68 -9.73 -14.49
C ALA A 53 9.11 -10.27 -14.32
N ARG A 54 9.91 -9.64 -13.45
CA ARG A 54 11.27 -10.10 -13.12
C ARG A 54 11.26 -11.42 -12.35
N ALA A 55 10.36 -11.58 -11.38
CA ALA A 55 10.19 -12.83 -10.64
C ALA A 55 9.81 -13.99 -11.56
N LYS A 56 8.89 -13.75 -12.52
CA LYS A 56 8.54 -14.73 -13.56
C LYS A 56 9.76 -15.12 -14.40
N LEU A 57 10.59 -14.16 -14.80
CA LEU A 57 11.82 -14.43 -15.54
C LEU A 57 12.80 -15.28 -14.72
N LEU A 58 13.07 -14.90 -13.47
CA LEU A 58 13.93 -15.65 -12.55
C LEU A 58 13.41 -17.07 -12.33
N GLY A 59 12.09 -17.24 -12.15
CA GLY A 59 11.46 -18.55 -12.04
C GLY A 59 11.62 -19.40 -13.29
N LYS A 60 11.47 -18.82 -14.49
CA LYS A 60 11.77 -19.52 -15.76
C LYS A 60 13.24 -19.97 -15.82
N ARG A 61 14.19 -19.13 -15.39
CA ARG A 61 15.62 -19.47 -15.37
C ARG A 61 15.92 -20.59 -14.36
N ALA A 62 15.44 -20.47 -13.13
CA ALA A 62 15.62 -21.48 -12.08
C ALA A 62 14.98 -22.83 -12.46
N LEU A 63 13.77 -22.83 -13.02
CA LEU A 63 13.10 -24.06 -13.44
C LEU A 63 13.86 -24.77 -14.57
N ARG A 64 14.47 -24.01 -15.49
CA ARG A 64 15.33 -24.59 -16.54
C ARG A 64 16.61 -25.15 -15.97
N HIS A 65 17.23 -24.47 -15.01
CA HIS A 65 18.43 -24.95 -14.34
C HIS A 65 18.18 -26.28 -13.62
N VAL A 66 17.09 -26.39 -12.86
CA VAL A 66 16.71 -27.63 -12.15
C VAL A 66 16.35 -28.76 -13.12
N ARG A 67 15.67 -28.46 -14.23
CA ARG A 67 15.31 -29.46 -15.24
C ARG A 67 16.45 -29.82 -16.20
N GLY A 68 17.53 -29.02 -16.21
CA GLY A 68 18.71 -29.19 -17.07
C GLY A 68 19.63 -30.34 -16.68
N GLY A 69 19.31 -31.14 -15.66
CA GLY A 69 20.13 -32.30 -15.30
C GLY A 69 19.91 -33.56 -16.18
N SER A 70 18.75 -33.74 -16.83
CA SER A 70 18.36 -35.06 -17.33
C SER A 70 17.78 -35.15 -18.75
N GLU A 71 17.49 -34.05 -19.46
CA GLU A 71 16.80 -34.11 -20.77
C GLU A 71 17.28 -33.08 -21.82
N PHE A 72 18.57 -33.05 -22.13
CA PHE A 72 19.08 -32.24 -23.24
C PHE A 72 19.03 -32.99 -24.59
N SER A 73 17.83 -33.21 -25.13
CA SER A 73 17.70 -33.62 -26.54
C SER A 73 18.06 -32.44 -27.47
N ALA A 74 18.79 -32.72 -28.55
CA ALA A 74 19.13 -31.77 -29.62
C ALA A 74 17.90 -31.19 -30.36
N GLU A 75 16.70 -31.70 -30.06
CA GLU A 75 15.42 -31.31 -30.68
C GLU A 75 14.64 -30.27 -29.87
N ARG A 76 15.04 -29.95 -28.62
CA ARG A 76 14.40 -28.91 -27.81
C ARG A 76 15.30 -27.68 -27.72
N GLY A 77 14.91 -26.61 -28.41
CA GLY A 77 15.42 -25.23 -28.31
C GLY A 77 16.86 -25.07 -27.80
N THR A 78 17.83 -25.10 -28.70
CA THR A 78 19.25 -24.87 -28.41
C THR A 78 19.63 -23.41 -28.60
N VAL A 79 20.46 -22.90 -27.69
CA VAL A 79 21.07 -21.57 -27.76
C VAL A 79 22.57 -21.76 -27.68
N PHE A 80 23.29 -21.28 -28.69
CA PHE A 80 24.74 -21.25 -28.73
C PHE A 80 25.20 -19.80 -28.74
N ARG A 81 26.13 -19.46 -27.85
CA ARG A 81 26.71 -18.12 -27.75
C ARG A 81 28.20 -18.20 -28.05
N ALA A 82 28.69 -17.31 -28.91
CA ALA A 82 30.12 -17.18 -29.16
C ALA A 82 30.84 -16.65 -27.92
N THR A 83 31.98 -17.24 -27.58
CA THR A 83 32.82 -16.83 -26.44
C THR A 83 33.55 -15.51 -26.70
N SER A 84 33.77 -15.16 -27.96
CA SER A 84 34.36 -13.89 -28.41
C SER A 84 33.33 -13.01 -29.13
N PRO A 85 33.47 -11.67 -29.05
CA PRO A 85 32.64 -10.75 -29.81
C PRO A 85 33.02 -10.76 -31.29
N LEU A 86 32.05 -10.48 -32.16
CA LEU A 86 32.24 -10.31 -33.61
C LEU A 86 31.31 -9.19 -34.10
N GLY A 87 31.83 -8.35 -35.01
CA GLY A 87 31.05 -7.29 -35.65
C GLY A 87 29.81 -7.85 -36.36
N ARG A 88 28.70 -7.11 -36.32
CA ARG A 88 27.43 -7.56 -36.93
C ARG A 88 27.56 -7.83 -38.43
N ALA A 89 28.21 -6.92 -39.17
CA ALA A 89 28.47 -7.09 -40.59
C ALA A 89 29.32 -8.35 -40.86
N ASP A 90 30.43 -8.52 -40.14
CA ASP A 90 31.30 -9.70 -40.29
C ASP A 90 30.58 -11.01 -39.97
N LEU A 91 29.68 -11.01 -38.98
CA LEU A 91 28.85 -12.16 -38.66
C LEU A 91 27.86 -12.45 -39.79
N PHE A 92 27.24 -11.43 -40.36
CA PHE A 92 26.22 -11.61 -41.40
C PHE A 92 26.84 -12.16 -42.67
N ASP A 93 27.97 -11.58 -43.10
CA ASP A 93 28.75 -12.07 -44.23
C ASP A 93 29.16 -13.54 -44.01
N ALA A 94 29.62 -13.89 -42.81
CA ALA A 94 30.01 -15.26 -42.48
C ALA A 94 28.83 -16.24 -42.51
N VAL A 95 27.64 -15.82 -42.07
CA VAL A 95 26.43 -16.67 -42.10
C VAL A 95 25.96 -16.86 -43.54
N GLU A 96 25.95 -15.80 -44.36
CA GLU A 96 25.59 -15.89 -45.77
C GLU A 96 26.56 -16.77 -46.56
N GLU A 97 27.86 -16.66 -46.30
CA GLU A 97 28.90 -17.53 -46.87
C GLU A 97 28.67 -19.01 -46.51
N VAL A 98 28.45 -19.29 -45.21
CA VAL A 98 28.19 -20.65 -44.72
C VAL A 98 26.91 -21.24 -45.29
N VAL A 99 25.84 -20.43 -45.39
CA VAL A 99 24.54 -20.88 -45.91
C VAL A 99 24.61 -21.08 -47.42
N GLY A 100 25.24 -20.17 -48.17
CA GLY A 100 25.42 -20.27 -49.61
C GLY A 100 26.30 -21.45 -50.03
N GLY A 101 27.30 -21.80 -49.21
CA GLY A 101 28.15 -22.97 -49.42
C GLY A 101 27.55 -24.30 -48.96
N SER A 102 26.40 -24.29 -48.27
CA SER A 102 25.82 -25.47 -47.64
C SER A 102 24.49 -25.87 -48.28
N GLY A 103 24.37 -27.14 -48.69
CA GLY A 103 23.10 -27.73 -49.12
C GLY A 103 22.10 -28.00 -47.98
N ASP A 104 22.45 -27.68 -46.73
CA ASP A 104 21.60 -27.93 -45.56
C ASP A 104 20.61 -26.78 -45.27
N PHE A 105 20.70 -25.66 -45.97
CA PHE A 105 19.91 -24.45 -45.73
C PHE A 105 19.31 -23.92 -47.03
N GLU A 106 18.16 -23.24 -46.94
CA GLU A 106 17.42 -22.76 -48.10
C GLU A 106 17.69 -21.28 -48.39
N GLY A 107 18.02 -20.51 -47.37
CA GLY A 107 18.35 -19.11 -47.54
C GLY A 107 18.48 -18.36 -46.22
N VAL A 108 18.99 -17.13 -46.33
CA VAL A 108 19.16 -16.18 -45.25
C VAL A 108 18.35 -14.93 -45.59
N ARG A 109 17.69 -14.36 -44.60
CA ARG A 109 17.11 -13.02 -44.70
C ARG A 109 17.36 -12.23 -43.42
N THR A 110 17.48 -10.91 -43.55
CA THR A 110 17.53 -10.00 -42.42
C THR A 110 16.13 -9.81 -41.83
N ASP A 111 16.04 -9.66 -40.51
CA ASP A 111 14.83 -9.33 -39.78
C ASP A 111 15.15 -8.40 -38.59
N GLU A 112 14.14 -7.67 -38.11
CA GLU A 112 14.30 -6.71 -37.01
C GLU A 112 13.95 -7.36 -35.67
N PHE A 113 14.89 -7.31 -34.72
CA PHE A 113 14.72 -7.82 -33.35
C PHE A 113 14.83 -6.67 -32.33
N PRO A 114 14.39 -6.85 -31.07
CA PRO A 114 14.46 -5.82 -30.04
C PRO A 114 15.87 -5.23 -29.80
N GLU A 115 16.92 -6.00 -30.03
CA GLU A 115 18.34 -5.62 -29.92
C GLU A 115 18.98 -5.17 -31.25
N GLY A 116 18.16 -5.03 -32.30
CA GLY A 116 18.56 -4.60 -33.63
C GLY A 116 18.43 -5.68 -34.70
N GLU A 117 19.06 -5.45 -35.86
CA GLU A 117 19.02 -6.39 -36.97
C GLU A 117 19.66 -7.74 -36.62
N GLY A 118 19.04 -8.81 -37.12
CA GLY A 118 19.52 -10.19 -37.05
C GLY A 118 19.18 -10.96 -38.32
N LEU A 119 19.66 -12.19 -38.41
CA LEU A 119 19.41 -13.07 -39.56
C LEU A 119 18.46 -14.22 -39.20
N VAL A 120 17.57 -14.52 -40.14
CA VAL A 120 16.69 -15.68 -40.13
C VAL A 120 17.20 -16.64 -41.21
N VAL A 121 17.69 -17.80 -40.78
CA VAL A 121 18.20 -18.85 -41.67
C VAL A 121 17.13 -19.93 -41.81
N THR A 122 16.58 -20.06 -43.02
CA THR A 122 15.48 -20.97 -43.32
C THR A 122 16.00 -22.36 -43.69
N HIS A 123 15.31 -23.40 -43.24
CA HIS A 123 15.63 -24.77 -43.58
C HIS A 123 14.37 -25.64 -43.62
N ALA A 124 14.32 -26.64 -44.50
CA ALA A 124 13.20 -27.58 -44.61
C ALA A 124 11.83 -26.88 -44.76
N GLY A 125 11.76 -25.85 -45.61
CA GLY A 125 10.58 -25.13 -46.08
C GLY A 125 10.01 -24.10 -45.10
N PHE A 126 9.91 -24.44 -43.81
CA PHE A 126 9.18 -23.62 -42.83
C PHE A 126 9.86 -23.54 -41.45
N HIS A 127 10.98 -24.23 -41.25
CA HIS A 127 11.74 -24.11 -40.02
C HIS A 127 12.81 -23.04 -40.17
N ALA A 128 13.08 -22.33 -39.08
CA ALA A 128 14.08 -21.27 -39.06
C ALA A 128 15.01 -21.38 -37.86
N LEU A 129 16.24 -20.94 -38.08
CA LEU A 129 17.23 -20.63 -37.07
C LEU A 129 17.40 -19.12 -37.04
N PHE A 130 17.76 -18.58 -35.88
CA PHE A 130 17.97 -17.15 -35.72
C PHE A 130 19.41 -16.89 -35.29
N VAL A 131 20.10 -16.03 -36.03
CA VAL A 131 21.44 -15.55 -35.72
C VAL A 131 21.37 -14.08 -35.33
N ARG A 132 21.75 -13.77 -34.10
CA ARG A 132 21.56 -12.46 -33.47
C ARG A 132 22.84 -12.06 -32.75
N VAL A 133 22.99 -10.77 -32.42
CA VAL A 133 24.17 -10.24 -31.73
C VAL A 133 23.72 -9.57 -30.43
N THR A 134 24.36 -9.91 -29.32
CA THR A 134 24.13 -9.24 -28.02
C THR A 134 24.68 -7.82 -28.01
N ASP A 135 24.26 -6.97 -27.06
CA ASP A 135 24.79 -5.61 -26.89
C ASP A 135 26.32 -5.57 -26.70
N ALA A 136 26.88 -6.64 -26.11
CA ALA A 136 28.32 -6.81 -25.93
C ALA A 136 29.03 -7.36 -27.18
N GLY A 137 28.33 -7.51 -28.31
CA GLY A 137 28.89 -7.94 -29.59
C GLY A 137 29.04 -9.45 -29.75
N HIS A 138 28.52 -10.29 -28.84
CA HIS A 138 28.62 -11.74 -28.98
C HIS A 138 27.55 -12.30 -29.94
N PRO A 139 27.95 -13.04 -31.00
CA PRO A 139 27.04 -13.83 -31.81
C PRO A 139 26.27 -14.88 -31.01
N VAL A 140 24.99 -15.05 -31.32
CA VAL A 140 24.12 -16.05 -30.71
C VAL A 140 23.29 -16.71 -31.79
N VAL A 141 23.35 -18.05 -31.86
CA VAL A 141 22.54 -18.86 -32.76
C VAL A 141 21.49 -19.60 -31.94
N THR A 142 20.21 -19.45 -32.31
CA THR A 142 19.09 -20.10 -31.64
C THR A 142 18.23 -20.92 -32.60
N GLY A 143 17.79 -22.10 -32.16
CA GLY A 143 16.89 -22.93 -32.96
C GLY A 143 16.58 -24.28 -32.29
N ALA A 144 15.50 -24.92 -32.74
CA ALA A 144 15.01 -26.20 -32.19
C ALA A 144 15.30 -27.36 -33.15
N SER A 145 16.53 -27.47 -33.65
CA SER A 145 16.92 -28.47 -34.65
C SER A 145 18.38 -28.87 -34.52
N LYS A 146 18.73 -30.10 -34.92
CA LYS A 146 20.13 -30.52 -35.09
C LYS A 146 20.88 -29.62 -36.09
N ARG A 147 20.18 -28.97 -37.02
CA ARG A 147 20.75 -28.00 -37.96
C ARG A 147 21.27 -26.74 -37.27
N THR A 148 20.79 -26.40 -36.07
CA THR A 148 21.35 -25.31 -35.26
C THR A 148 22.81 -25.59 -34.92
N ARG A 149 23.14 -26.81 -34.49
CA ARG A 149 24.53 -27.19 -34.20
C ARG A 149 25.38 -27.24 -35.46
N ARG A 150 24.84 -27.72 -36.59
CA ARG A 150 25.57 -27.73 -37.88
C ARG A 150 25.96 -26.33 -38.35
N LEU A 151 25.05 -25.36 -38.22
CA LEU A 151 25.34 -23.96 -38.54
C LEU A 151 26.46 -23.42 -37.65
N VAL A 152 26.37 -23.70 -36.35
CA VAL A 152 27.42 -23.32 -35.38
C VAL A 152 28.76 -23.98 -35.73
N ASP A 153 28.81 -25.30 -35.96
CA ASP A 153 30.04 -26.03 -36.30
C ASP A 153 30.66 -25.51 -37.61
N ALA A 154 29.84 -25.01 -38.55
CA ALA A 154 30.33 -24.39 -39.79
C ALA A 154 30.88 -22.99 -39.54
N LEU A 155 30.24 -22.18 -38.69
CA LEU A 155 30.76 -20.88 -38.27
C LEU A 155 32.06 -20.99 -37.47
N GLU A 156 32.17 -21.98 -36.57
CA GLU A 156 33.40 -22.29 -35.83
C GLU A 156 34.57 -22.59 -36.77
N ARG A 157 34.31 -23.37 -37.84
CA ARG A 157 35.32 -23.72 -38.86
C ARG A 157 35.71 -22.54 -39.75
N THR A 158 34.74 -21.69 -40.14
CA THR A 158 34.95 -20.66 -41.15
C THR A 158 35.59 -19.39 -40.57
N ARG A 159 35.26 -19.02 -39.32
CA ARG A 159 35.71 -17.76 -38.71
C ARG A 159 36.49 -17.93 -37.40
N SER A 160 36.94 -19.16 -37.09
CA SER A 160 37.65 -19.48 -35.84
C SER A 160 36.92 -19.00 -34.57
N LEU A 161 35.59 -18.90 -34.64
CA LEU A 161 34.76 -18.63 -33.47
C LEU A 161 34.68 -19.89 -32.61
N SER A 162 34.47 -19.72 -31.31
CA SER A 162 34.12 -20.81 -30.41
C SER A 162 32.77 -20.51 -29.80
N PHE A 163 31.85 -21.48 -29.85
CA PHE A 163 30.51 -21.34 -29.30
C PHE A 163 30.31 -22.27 -28.11
N GLU A 164 29.84 -21.71 -27.01
CA GLU A 164 29.33 -22.48 -25.89
C GLU A 164 27.81 -22.62 -25.99
N ARG A 165 27.29 -23.79 -25.58
CA ARG A 165 25.85 -23.98 -25.41
C ARG A 165 25.43 -23.35 -24.09
N VAL A 166 24.48 -22.42 -24.13
CA VAL A 166 23.96 -21.74 -22.94
C VAL A 166 22.53 -22.20 -22.62
N GLU A 167 22.24 -22.36 -21.33
CA GLU A 167 20.92 -22.85 -20.86
C GLU A 167 19.80 -21.81 -21.06
N THR A 168 20.17 -20.53 -21.08
CA THR A 168 19.21 -19.43 -21.18
C THR A 168 19.65 -18.47 -22.27
N SER A 169 18.70 -18.13 -23.15
CA SER A 169 18.94 -17.11 -24.17
C SER A 169 19.29 -15.78 -23.50
N PRO A 170 20.35 -15.09 -23.96
CA PRO A 170 20.72 -13.78 -23.44
C PRO A 170 19.67 -12.71 -23.77
N PHE A 171 18.78 -12.98 -24.73
CA PHE A 171 17.70 -12.09 -25.15
C PHE A 171 16.39 -12.31 -24.38
N LEU A 172 16.44 -12.99 -23.22
CA LEU A 172 15.26 -13.21 -22.39
C LEU A 172 14.96 -11.99 -21.53
N ASP A 173 13.98 -11.21 -21.97
CA ASP A 173 13.48 -10.06 -21.23
C ASP A 173 12.33 -10.40 -20.27
N PRO A 174 12.11 -9.57 -19.23
CA PRO A 174 10.95 -9.67 -18.36
C PRO A 174 9.65 -9.45 -19.13
N GLU A 175 8.99 -10.55 -19.51
CA GLU A 175 7.65 -10.50 -20.06
C GLU A 175 6.64 -10.05 -19.01
N PRO A 176 5.68 -9.17 -19.36
CA PRO A 176 4.55 -8.85 -18.50
C PRO A 176 3.78 -10.12 -18.07
N VAL A 177 3.16 -10.04 -16.89
CA VAL A 177 2.23 -11.06 -16.41
C VAL A 177 0.97 -11.04 -17.30
N ARG A 178 0.60 -12.20 -17.86
CA ARG A 178 -0.54 -12.38 -18.77
C ARG A 178 -1.45 -13.50 -18.26
N GLY A 179 -2.70 -13.54 -18.73
CA GLY A 179 -3.68 -14.57 -18.38
C GLY A 179 -4.19 -14.51 -16.94
N GLY A 180 -4.59 -15.65 -16.37
CA GLY A 180 -5.14 -15.76 -15.00
C GLY A 180 -4.30 -15.10 -13.89
N PRO A 181 -2.95 -15.24 -13.86
CA PRO A 181 -2.11 -14.57 -12.88
C PRO A 181 -2.21 -13.04 -12.89
N ARG A 182 -2.66 -12.44 -14.00
CA ARG A 182 -2.91 -10.99 -14.10
C ARG A 182 -4.04 -10.56 -13.16
N VAL A 183 -5.09 -11.37 -13.04
CA VAL A 183 -6.25 -11.08 -12.18
C VAL A 183 -5.86 -11.21 -10.71
N LEU A 184 -5.09 -12.24 -10.36
CA LEU A 184 -4.55 -12.40 -9.01
C LEU A 184 -3.66 -11.22 -8.60
N LEU A 185 -2.77 -10.77 -9.51
CA LEU A 185 -1.97 -9.58 -9.25
C LEU A 185 -2.84 -8.33 -9.07
N ALA A 186 -3.86 -8.14 -9.90
CA ALA A 186 -4.79 -7.01 -9.74
C ALA A 186 -5.51 -7.05 -8.38
N GLY A 187 -6.02 -8.21 -7.96
CA GLY A 187 -6.63 -8.39 -6.64
C GLY A 187 -5.65 -8.12 -5.50
N ALA A 188 -4.42 -8.61 -5.59
CA ALA A 188 -3.38 -8.35 -4.61
C ALA A 188 -3.04 -6.85 -4.50
N LEU A 189 -3.01 -6.13 -5.61
CA LEU A 189 -2.80 -4.67 -5.60
C LEU A 189 -3.93 -3.93 -4.88
N VAL A 190 -5.18 -4.32 -5.10
CA VAL A 190 -6.34 -3.74 -4.41
C VAL A 190 -6.25 -4.00 -2.90
N VAL A 191 -5.98 -5.24 -2.51
CA VAL A 191 -5.82 -5.61 -1.08
C VAL A 191 -4.67 -4.84 -0.44
N ALA A 192 -3.51 -4.74 -1.10
CA ALA A 192 -2.38 -3.97 -0.60
C ALA A 192 -2.72 -2.47 -0.47
N THR A 193 -3.49 -1.92 -1.41
CA THR A 193 -3.92 -0.51 -1.35
C THR A 193 -4.87 -0.27 -0.17
N LEU A 194 -5.85 -1.16 0.04
CA LEU A 194 -6.78 -1.09 1.17
C LEU A 194 -6.03 -1.26 2.50
N GLY A 195 -5.08 -2.20 2.58
CA GLY A 195 -4.22 -2.38 3.75
C GLY A 195 -3.39 -1.14 4.04
N GLY A 196 -2.81 -0.52 3.01
CA GLY A 196 -2.11 0.77 3.15
C GLY A 196 -3.02 1.89 3.65
N ALA A 197 -4.27 1.97 3.16
CA ALA A 197 -5.24 2.94 3.65
C ALA A 197 -5.61 2.72 5.12
N THR A 198 -5.75 1.45 5.56
CA THR A 198 -5.96 1.12 6.97
C THR A 198 -4.80 1.61 7.84
N VAL A 199 -3.55 1.45 7.39
CA VAL A 199 -2.37 1.97 8.12
C VAL A 199 -2.43 3.50 8.26
N VAL A 200 -2.85 4.22 7.20
CA VAL A 200 -3.03 5.69 7.28
C VAL A 200 -4.09 6.06 8.30
N VAL A 201 -5.23 5.35 8.31
CA VAL A 201 -6.33 5.59 9.22
C VAL A 201 -5.93 5.31 10.68
N ASP A 202 -5.17 4.25 10.92
CA ASP A 202 -4.66 3.93 12.25
C ASP A 202 -3.62 4.95 12.73
N ALA A 203 -2.79 5.47 11.82
CA ALA A 203 -1.84 6.53 12.11
C ALA A 203 -2.53 7.86 12.46
N ALA A 204 -3.57 8.24 11.72
CA ALA A 204 -4.34 9.47 11.94
C ALA A 204 -4.96 9.55 13.35
N HIS A 205 -5.34 8.41 13.91
CA HIS A 205 -5.95 8.27 15.23
C HIS A 205 -5.12 7.35 16.14
N ALA A 206 -3.79 7.55 16.13
CA ALA A 206 -2.87 6.70 16.88
C ALA A 206 -3.07 6.84 18.40
N GLY A 207 -3.31 5.71 19.08
CA GLY A 207 -3.51 5.66 20.54
C GLY A 207 -4.91 6.11 21.00
N GLU A 208 -5.79 6.49 20.08
CA GLU A 208 -7.19 6.76 20.38
C GLU A 208 -7.97 5.45 20.56
N PRO A 209 -9.05 5.46 21.37
CA PRO A 209 -9.76 4.24 21.76
C PRO A 209 -10.65 3.66 20.64
N TYR A 210 -10.70 4.31 19.48
CA TYR A 210 -11.57 3.91 18.37
C TYR A 210 -11.10 2.61 17.73
N ASN A 211 -12.05 1.76 17.35
CA ASN A 211 -11.75 0.61 16.50
C ASN A 211 -11.47 1.06 15.06
N THR A 212 -10.90 0.17 14.23
CA THR A 212 -10.51 0.50 12.85
C THR A 212 -11.67 1.03 11.99
N ALA A 213 -12.90 0.52 12.17
CA ALA A 213 -14.06 0.98 11.40
C ALA A 213 -14.52 2.38 11.82
N GLU A 214 -14.45 2.69 13.11
CA GLU A 214 -14.73 4.02 13.64
C GLU A 214 -13.71 5.04 13.15
N LYS A 215 -12.41 4.71 13.21
CA LYS A 215 -11.34 5.55 12.66
C LYS A 215 -11.55 5.79 11.17
N PHE A 216 -11.90 4.75 10.41
CA PHE A 216 -12.16 4.90 8.97
C PHE A 216 -13.33 5.85 8.71
N THR A 217 -14.37 5.77 9.54
CA THR A 217 -15.52 6.67 9.46
C THR A 217 -15.12 8.12 9.77
N LEU A 218 -14.35 8.36 10.84
CA LEU A 218 -13.86 9.69 11.21
C LEU A 218 -12.98 10.30 10.10
N VAL A 219 -12.00 9.55 9.61
CA VAL A 219 -11.13 9.98 8.51
C VAL A 219 -11.93 10.23 7.23
N SER A 220 -12.97 9.44 6.95
CA SER A 220 -13.84 9.67 5.79
C SER A 220 -14.67 10.95 5.92
N MET A 221 -15.10 11.32 7.13
CA MET A 221 -15.79 12.58 7.38
C MET A 221 -14.86 13.77 7.14
N ASP A 222 -13.60 13.66 7.60
CA ASP A 222 -12.58 14.70 7.39
C ASP A 222 -12.17 14.81 5.91
N ALA A 223 -11.97 13.68 5.23
CA ALA A 223 -11.67 13.65 3.80
C ALA A 223 -12.81 14.28 2.98
N ARG A 224 -14.06 14.00 3.34
CA ARG A 224 -15.22 14.62 2.69
C ARG A 224 -15.21 16.14 2.89
N ALA A 225 -14.98 16.61 4.12
CA ALA A 225 -14.92 18.05 4.41
C ALA A 225 -13.76 18.75 3.67
N ALA A 226 -12.67 18.04 3.40
CA ALA A 226 -11.53 18.57 2.64
C ALA A 226 -11.77 18.66 1.13
N ILE A 227 -12.63 17.80 0.57
CA ILE A 227 -12.84 17.67 -0.88
C ILE A 227 -14.13 18.35 -1.34
N ASP A 228 -15.18 18.34 -0.51
CA ASP A 228 -16.49 18.89 -0.83
C ASP A 228 -16.62 20.34 -0.32
N PRO A 229 -16.58 21.36 -1.21
CA PRO A 229 -16.70 22.76 -0.79
C PRO A 229 -18.07 23.09 -0.18
N GLY A 230 -19.07 22.22 -0.35
CA GLY A 230 -20.39 22.36 0.29
C GLY A 230 -20.41 21.97 1.78
N VAL A 231 -19.36 21.33 2.31
CA VAL A 231 -19.30 20.90 3.71
C VAL A 231 -18.42 21.86 4.51
N SER A 232 -19.05 22.69 5.34
CA SER A 232 -18.31 23.55 6.27
C SER A 232 -17.57 22.76 7.35
N GLU A 233 -16.47 23.30 7.85
CA GLU A 233 -15.72 22.71 8.97
C GLU A 233 -16.60 22.50 10.22
N THR A 234 -17.47 23.46 10.50
CA THR A 234 -18.48 23.39 11.57
C THR A 234 -19.41 22.19 11.38
N GLU A 235 -19.89 21.98 10.17
CA GLU A 235 -20.77 20.84 9.85
C GLU A 235 -20.03 19.50 10.02
N ALA A 236 -18.77 19.43 9.59
CA ALA A 236 -17.92 18.25 9.81
C ALA A 236 -17.72 17.95 11.30
N LYS A 237 -17.46 18.97 12.13
CA LYS A 237 -17.34 18.83 13.60
C LYS A 237 -18.63 18.31 14.22
N LEU A 238 -19.78 18.88 13.85
CA LEU A 238 -21.09 18.42 14.36
C LEU A 238 -21.42 17.00 13.90
N HIS A 239 -21.02 16.61 12.69
CA HIS A 239 -21.22 15.25 12.18
C HIS A 239 -20.34 14.23 12.93
N LYS A 240 -19.06 14.54 13.17
CA LYS A 240 -18.15 13.73 13.99
C LYS A 240 -18.66 13.60 15.44
N ALA A 241 -19.08 14.70 16.06
CA ALA A 241 -19.64 14.69 17.41
C ALA A 241 -20.86 13.77 17.51
N ALA A 242 -21.79 13.86 16.55
CA ALA A 242 -22.97 12.99 16.50
C ALA A 242 -22.61 11.50 16.29
N PHE A 243 -21.59 11.21 15.49
CA PHE A 243 -21.08 9.85 15.31
C PHE A 243 -20.51 9.28 16.61
N LEU A 244 -19.61 10.01 17.27
CA LEU A 244 -18.98 9.59 18.53
C LEU A 244 -19.97 9.41 19.67
N VAL A 245 -21.04 10.22 19.75
CA VAL A 245 -22.15 9.99 20.71
C VAL A 245 -22.83 8.63 20.47
N ARG A 246 -22.95 8.17 19.21
CA ARG A 246 -23.47 6.83 18.92
C ARG A 246 -22.51 5.75 19.39
N SER A 247 -21.20 5.91 19.19
CA SER A 247 -20.19 5.00 19.75
C SER A 247 -20.29 4.89 21.27
N ILE A 248 -20.39 6.01 22.02
CA ILE A 248 -20.59 5.98 23.49
C ILE A 248 -21.85 5.18 23.87
N ARG A 249 -22.94 5.33 23.10
CA ARG A 249 -24.17 4.56 23.36
C ARG A 249 -23.99 3.07 23.13
N GLU A 250 -23.15 2.67 22.18
CA GLU A 250 -22.78 1.28 21.91
C GLU A 250 -21.97 0.70 23.08
N GLU A 251 -21.05 1.47 23.67
CA GLU A 251 -20.32 1.05 24.88
C GLU A 251 -21.25 0.68 26.03
N ALA A 252 -22.35 1.43 26.22
CA ALA A 252 -23.34 1.10 27.23
C ALA A 252 -24.04 -0.25 26.94
N VAL A 253 -24.22 -0.63 25.68
CA VAL A 253 -24.76 -1.96 25.29
C VAL A 253 -23.73 -3.03 25.57
N GLU A 254 -22.49 -2.81 25.12
CA GLU A 254 -21.37 -3.74 25.32
C GLU A 254 -21.17 -4.06 26.79
N ILE A 255 -21.12 -3.05 27.67
CA ILE A 255 -20.98 -3.24 29.13
C ILE A 255 -22.12 -4.09 29.70
N ARG A 256 -23.36 -3.92 29.20
CA ARG A 256 -24.50 -4.72 29.68
C ARG A 256 -24.42 -6.19 29.25
N TRP A 257 -23.79 -6.46 28.11
CA TRP A 257 -23.69 -7.80 27.53
C TRP A 257 -22.41 -8.53 27.93
N ARG A 258 -21.44 -7.84 28.55
CA ARG A 258 -20.24 -8.50 29.08
C ARG A 258 -20.61 -9.41 30.26
N ASP A 259 -20.01 -10.60 30.26
CA ASP A 259 -19.98 -11.52 31.40
C ASP A 259 -19.17 -10.91 32.57
N ALA A 260 -18.79 -11.70 33.57
CA ALA A 260 -18.05 -11.24 34.76
C ALA A 260 -16.59 -10.80 34.48
N ASP A 261 -16.36 -10.07 33.39
CA ASP A 261 -15.08 -9.58 32.91
C ASP A 261 -14.91 -8.10 33.29
N ALA A 262 -14.27 -7.86 34.42
CA ALA A 262 -14.09 -6.52 34.98
C ALA A 262 -13.18 -5.65 34.11
N GLU A 263 -12.14 -6.25 33.51
CA GLU A 263 -11.19 -5.54 32.67
C GLU A 263 -11.86 -4.96 31.42
N ARG A 264 -12.72 -5.74 30.76
CA ARG A 264 -13.43 -5.25 29.57
C ARG A 264 -14.51 -4.23 29.89
N VAL A 265 -15.21 -4.40 31.01
CA VAL A 265 -16.17 -3.38 31.48
C VAL A 265 -15.44 -2.08 31.78
N HIS A 266 -14.28 -2.16 32.43
CA HIS A 266 -13.44 -0.99 32.71
C HIS A 266 -12.92 -0.34 31.43
N ALA A 267 -12.38 -1.13 30.49
CA ALA A 267 -11.88 -0.64 29.21
C ALA A 267 -12.95 0.14 28.43
N ASN A 268 -14.15 -0.42 28.32
CA ASN A 268 -15.28 0.22 27.62
C ASN A 268 -15.73 1.51 28.32
N ALA A 269 -15.75 1.53 29.65
CA ALA A 269 -16.13 2.70 30.42
C ALA A 269 -15.07 3.83 30.33
N VAL A 270 -13.78 3.48 30.34
CA VAL A 270 -12.68 4.43 30.09
C VAL A 270 -12.71 4.95 28.66
N GLN A 271 -13.01 4.09 27.69
CA GLN A 271 -13.21 4.48 26.29
C GLN A 271 -14.36 5.49 26.16
N ALA A 272 -15.51 5.24 26.78
CA ALA A 272 -16.63 6.18 26.81
C ALA A 272 -16.21 7.56 27.37
N LEU A 273 -15.45 7.60 28.48
CA LEU A 273 -14.94 8.86 29.05
C LEU A 273 -13.98 9.62 28.11
N ARG A 274 -13.12 8.90 27.38
CA ARG A 274 -12.19 9.52 26.42
C ARG A 274 -12.95 10.07 25.20
N THR A 275 -13.92 9.32 24.71
CA THR A 275 -14.79 9.74 23.60
C THR A 275 -15.66 10.93 23.99
N ASP A 276 -16.22 10.96 25.21
CA ASP A 276 -16.98 12.11 25.75
C ASP A 276 -16.17 13.41 25.65
N ARG A 277 -14.93 13.41 26.15
CA ARG A 277 -14.05 14.60 26.06
C ARG A 277 -13.87 15.10 24.63
N THR A 278 -13.70 14.17 23.68
CA THR A 278 -13.56 14.49 22.26
C THR A 278 -14.84 15.12 21.70
N VAL A 279 -16.02 14.57 22.04
CA VAL A 279 -17.31 15.16 21.65
C VAL A 279 -17.47 16.57 22.21
N ARG A 280 -17.14 16.77 23.50
CA ARG A 280 -17.20 18.10 24.14
C ARG A 280 -16.28 19.11 23.48
N GLU A 281 -15.07 18.70 23.11
CA GLU A 281 -14.14 19.55 22.38
C GLU A 281 -14.65 19.92 20.98
N LEU A 282 -15.19 18.95 20.23
CA LEU A 282 -15.82 19.20 18.93
C LEU A 282 -17.00 20.18 19.04
N LEU A 283 -17.87 20.00 20.04
CA LEU A 283 -19.01 20.89 20.30
C LEU A 283 -18.56 22.30 20.70
N ARG A 284 -17.55 22.41 21.59
CA ARG A 284 -16.98 23.70 21.99
C ARG A 284 -16.34 24.42 20.80
N SER A 285 -15.57 23.70 19.99
CA SER A 285 -14.95 24.23 18.78
C SER A 285 -16.01 24.68 17.76
N ALA A 286 -17.05 23.89 17.53
CA ALA A 286 -18.16 24.28 16.66
C ALA A 286 -18.84 25.56 17.17
N ARG A 287 -19.13 25.65 18.47
CA ARG A 287 -19.76 26.81 19.12
C ARG A 287 -18.89 28.06 19.16
N SER A 288 -17.56 27.92 19.06
CA SER A 288 -16.65 29.07 18.94
C SER A 288 -16.76 29.79 17.59
N ALA A 289 -17.32 29.11 16.57
CA ALA A 289 -17.61 29.70 15.28
C ALA A 289 -19.00 30.38 15.26
N SER A 290 -19.24 31.24 14.27
CA SER A 290 -20.58 31.80 14.03
C SER A 290 -21.52 30.71 13.51
N LEU A 291 -22.34 30.15 14.39
CA LEU A 291 -23.32 29.12 14.05
C LEU A 291 -24.56 29.73 13.38
N THR A 292 -25.07 29.08 12.34
CA THR A 292 -26.45 29.30 11.89
C THR A 292 -27.44 28.77 12.94
N ALA A 293 -28.70 29.22 12.89
CA ALA A 293 -29.74 28.76 13.81
C ALA A 293 -29.95 27.23 13.76
N GLU A 294 -29.83 26.63 12.57
CA GLU A 294 -29.94 25.18 12.39
C GLU A 294 -28.76 24.43 13.03
N GLN A 295 -27.53 24.94 12.84
CA GLN A 295 -26.34 24.35 13.44
C GLN A 295 -26.34 24.46 14.96
N ALA A 296 -26.80 25.59 15.51
CA ALA A 296 -26.97 25.78 16.95
C ALA A 296 -27.97 24.76 17.52
N ALA A 297 -29.16 24.67 16.91
CA ALA A 297 -30.18 23.69 17.33
C ALA A 297 -29.68 22.24 17.21
N ARG A 298 -28.83 21.94 16.21
CA ARG A 298 -28.21 20.62 16.07
C ARG A 298 -27.15 20.36 17.14
N ALA A 299 -26.30 21.32 17.46
CA ALA A 299 -25.32 21.21 18.53
C ALA A 299 -26.02 20.89 19.87
N ASP A 300 -27.13 21.55 20.17
CA ASP A 300 -27.90 21.34 21.40
C ASP A 300 -28.53 19.93 21.45
N ARG A 301 -29.02 19.42 20.32
CA ARG A 301 -29.49 18.02 20.22
C ARG A 301 -28.36 17.02 20.45
N ILE A 302 -27.16 17.28 19.92
CA ILE A 302 -26.00 16.40 20.10
C ILE A 302 -25.55 16.43 21.56
N GLU A 303 -25.48 17.59 22.20
CA GLU A 303 -25.16 17.72 23.62
C GLU A 303 -26.17 16.97 24.49
N THR A 304 -27.47 17.17 24.24
CA THR A 304 -28.52 16.44 24.97
C THR A 304 -28.36 14.92 24.83
N ALA A 305 -27.99 14.45 23.63
CA ALA A 305 -27.73 13.05 23.37
C ALA A 305 -26.44 12.54 24.06
N LEU A 306 -25.39 13.36 24.15
CA LEU A 306 -24.16 13.07 24.89
C LEU A 306 -24.45 12.86 26.38
N LEU A 307 -25.11 13.83 27.03
CA LEU A 307 -25.48 13.74 28.45
C LEU A 307 -26.35 12.52 28.74
N ALA A 308 -27.22 12.13 27.81
CA ALA A 308 -28.01 10.90 27.92
C ALA A 308 -27.16 9.63 27.73
N ALA A 309 -26.15 9.66 26.86
CA ALA A 309 -25.23 8.55 26.65
C ALA A 309 -24.36 8.31 27.89
N ASP A 310 -23.76 9.35 28.46
CA ASP A 310 -22.91 9.27 29.66
C ASP A 310 -23.66 8.65 30.85
N ARG A 311 -24.89 9.12 31.09
CA ARG A 311 -25.78 8.56 32.14
C ARG A 311 -26.10 7.08 31.89
N ARG A 312 -26.25 6.66 30.63
CA ARG A 312 -26.51 5.26 30.29
C ARG A 312 -25.29 4.38 30.54
N VAL A 313 -24.08 4.85 30.21
CA VAL A 313 -22.83 4.12 30.51
C VAL A 313 -22.65 4.02 32.02
N ALA A 314 -22.81 5.12 32.77
CA ALA A 314 -22.72 5.12 34.23
C ALA A 314 -23.71 4.14 34.87
N ALA A 315 -24.97 4.11 34.38
CA ALA A 315 -25.96 3.16 34.84
C ALA A 315 -25.60 1.70 34.49
N ALA A 316 -25.03 1.46 33.31
CA ALA A 316 -24.58 0.12 32.91
C ALA A 316 -23.45 -0.38 33.82
N VAL A 317 -22.44 0.45 34.10
CA VAL A 317 -21.35 0.11 35.04
C VAL A 317 -21.90 -0.17 36.44
N ARG A 318 -22.78 0.70 36.96
CA ARG A 318 -23.43 0.51 38.27
C ARG A 318 -24.17 -0.82 38.36
N ASN A 319 -24.90 -1.18 37.31
CA ASN A 319 -25.65 -2.42 37.31
C ASN A 319 -24.70 -3.62 37.35
N ARG A 320 -23.56 -3.57 36.63
CA ARG A 320 -22.57 -4.66 36.65
C ARG A 320 -21.95 -4.84 38.03
N THR A 321 -21.47 -3.77 38.66
CA THR A 321 -20.89 -3.83 40.01
C THR A 321 -21.93 -4.28 41.04
N GLY A 322 -23.19 -3.83 40.92
CA GLY A 322 -24.29 -4.27 41.78
C GLY A 322 -24.71 -5.73 41.61
N THR A 323 -24.41 -6.36 40.46
CA THR A 323 -24.74 -7.78 40.18
C THR A 323 -23.60 -8.76 40.43
N GLY A 324 -22.53 -8.33 41.12
CA GLY A 324 -21.45 -9.23 41.57
C GLY A 324 -20.16 -9.17 40.76
N LEU A 325 -19.99 -8.16 39.91
CA LEU A 325 -18.67 -7.85 39.36
C LEU A 325 -17.80 -7.22 40.46
N ALA A 326 -16.72 -7.89 40.84
CA ALA A 326 -15.79 -7.38 41.84
C ALA A 326 -15.04 -6.14 41.32
N ASP A 327 -14.94 -5.10 42.14
CA ASP A 327 -14.19 -3.88 41.89
C ASP A 327 -13.34 -3.55 43.13
N PRO A 328 -12.33 -4.40 43.46
CA PRO A 328 -11.59 -4.27 44.72
C PRO A 328 -10.79 -2.97 44.82
N ASP A 329 -10.37 -2.42 43.68
CA ASP A 329 -9.57 -1.20 43.59
C ASP A 329 -10.45 0.07 43.42
N GLY A 330 -11.76 -0.08 43.19
CA GLY A 330 -12.70 1.03 43.03
C GLY A 330 -12.62 1.75 41.68
N ASP A 331 -11.90 1.18 40.71
CA ASP A 331 -11.68 1.78 39.39
C ASP A 331 -12.97 1.92 38.59
N LEU A 332 -13.85 0.91 38.65
CA LEU A 332 -15.16 0.98 37.97
C LEU A 332 -16.07 2.00 38.62
N ASP A 333 -16.06 2.09 39.95
CA ASP A 333 -16.81 3.09 40.70
C ASP A 333 -16.34 4.52 40.41
N GLU A 334 -15.03 4.73 40.29
CA GLU A 334 -14.47 6.02 39.93
C GLU A 334 -14.87 6.43 38.50
N VAL A 335 -14.70 5.53 37.53
CA VAL A 335 -15.10 5.79 36.14
C VAL A 335 -16.61 6.05 36.04
N ARG A 336 -17.43 5.28 36.76
CA ARG A 336 -18.88 5.49 36.87
C ARG A 336 -19.21 6.87 37.40
N ARG A 337 -18.56 7.31 38.48
CA ARG A 337 -18.77 8.63 39.10
C ARG A 337 -18.48 9.74 38.11
N ARG A 338 -17.35 9.66 37.41
CA ARG A 338 -16.97 10.62 36.38
C ARG A 338 -17.94 10.67 35.21
N LEU A 339 -18.47 9.53 34.76
CA LEU A 339 -19.50 9.47 33.73
C LEU A 339 -20.83 10.07 34.20
N ALA A 340 -21.21 9.84 35.46
CA ALA A 340 -22.40 10.44 36.04
C ALA A 340 -22.29 11.97 36.10
N GLU A 341 -21.14 12.48 36.58
CA GLU A 341 -20.83 13.92 36.61
C GLU A 341 -20.80 14.54 35.20
N ALA A 342 -20.18 13.87 34.23
CA ALA A 342 -20.19 14.30 32.83
C ALA A 342 -21.62 14.38 32.30
N GLY A 343 -22.46 13.40 32.61
CA GLY A 343 -23.87 13.35 32.22
C GLY A 343 -24.77 14.44 32.82
N GLU A 344 -24.27 15.21 33.79
CA GLU A 344 -24.95 16.34 34.42
C GLU A 344 -24.34 17.69 34.03
N THR A 345 -23.11 17.70 33.51
CA THR A 345 -22.36 18.91 33.21
C THR A 345 -22.56 19.33 31.75
N PRO A 346 -23.19 20.49 31.45
CA PRO A 346 -23.29 21.00 30.08
C PRO A 346 -21.90 21.31 29.48
N VAL A 347 -21.79 21.24 28.16
CA VAL A 347 -20.62 21.70 27.41
C VAL A 347 -20.58 23.21 27.47
N ALA A 348 -19.68 23.72 28.32
CA ALA A 348 -19.44 25.14 28.45
C ALA A 348 -19.20 25.78 27.06
N PRO A 349 -19.85 26.91 26.74
CA PRO A 349 -19.51 27.67 25.55
C PRO A 349 -18.02 28.02 25.60
N ALA A 350 -17.39 28.19 24.44
CA ALA A 350 -16.06 28.77 24.42
C ALA A 350 -16.13 30.10 25.15
N GLY A 351 -15.43 30.22 26.29
CA GLY A 351 -15.33 31.49 26.99
C GLY A 351 -14.77 32.55 26.03
N PRO A 352 -15.05 33.85 26.26
CA PRO A 352 -14.30 34.87 25.55
C PRO A 352 -12.81 34.55 25.74
N ALA A 353 -12.01 34.63 24.67
CA ALA A 353 -10.56 34.55 24.77
C ALA A 353 -10.11 35.76 25.62
N GLY A 354 -10.12 35.57 26.94
CA GLY A 354 -9.91 36.60 27.94
C GLY A 354 -8.89 36.07 28.92
N ASP A 355 -7.70 36.66 28.83
CA ASP A 355 -6.61 36.72 29.78
C ASP A 355 -6.30 35.44 30.57
N ASP A 356 -5.27 34.75 30.08
CA ASP A 356 -4.42 33.88 30.87
C ASP A 356 -3.99 34.59 32.18
N PRO A 357 -4.48 34.17 33.37
CA PRO A 357 -3.99 34.70 34.63
C PRO A 357 -2.67 34.03 35.06
N GLY A 358 -2.06 33.19 34.21
CA GLY A 358 -0.96 32.30 34.54
C GLY A 358 0.43 32.74 34.09
N ALA A 359 0.60 33.86 33.39
CA ALA A 359 1.92 34.39 33.05
C ALA A 359 2.58 35.08 34.26
N VAL A 360 2.94 34.30 35.27
CA VAL A 360 3.92 34.70 36.28
C VAL A 360 5.24 34.90 35.55
N THR A 361 5.49 36.16 35.21
CA THR A 361 6.77 36.64 34.71
C THR A 361 7.77 36.51 35.85
N VAL A 362 8.51 35.40 35.89
CA VAL A 362 9.69 35.28 36.75
C VAL A 362 10.78 36.15 36.12
N ASP A 363 10.84 37.41 36.56
CA ASP A 363 11.94 38.34 36.32
C ASP A 363 13.21 37.76 36.99
N ARG A 364 13.93 36.92 36.25
CA ARG A 364 15.23 36.39 36.68
C ARG A 364 16.30 37.44 36.36
N ARG A 365 16.29 38.53 37.15
CA ARG A 365 17.40 39.50 37.14
C ARG A 365 18.69 38.80 37.51
N SER A 366 19.65 39.01 36.63
CA SER A 366 21.07 38.74 36.72
C SER A 366 21.64 39.02 38.11
N ARG A 367 22.29 38.01 38.70
CA ARG A 367 23.28 38.21 39.76
C ARG A 367 24.63 37.73 39.25
N THR A 368 25.36 38.68 38.70
CA THR A 368 26.81 38.64 38.53
C THR A 368 27.44 39.17 39.83
N VAL A 369 28.17 38.33 40.53
CA VAL A 369 29.25 38.65 41.49
C VAL A 369 30.13 37.40 41.43
N GLY A 370 31.40 37.43 41.04
CA GLY A 370 32.46 38.33 41.48
C GLY A 370 33.41 37.49 42.33
#